data_AF-A0A336N860-F1
#
_entry.id   AF-A0A336N860-F1
#
_cell.length_a   1.000
_cell.length_b   1.000
_cell.length_c   1.000
_cell.angle_alpha   90.00
_cell.angle_beta   90.00
_cell.angle_gamma   90.00
#
_symmetry.space_group_name_H-M   'P 1'
#
loop_
_entity.id
_entity.type
_entity.pdbx_description
1 polymer ?
#
loop_
_entity_poly.entity_id
_entity_poly.type
_entity_poly.pdbx_seq_one_letter_code
_entity_poly.pdbx_strand_id
1 'polypeptide(L)'
;MQVWTNDYLRGTGMEMYTETLSPSFISMPFGQATELCFTKLKLLLLAIEIKGIDDNDSKISINPRGAKILANTQGFFIAQSADESLVLLQGLS
;
A
#
# COMPACT_ATOMS: atom_id res chain seq x y z
N MET A 1 -2.39 33.00 0.62
CA MET A 1 -2.54 31.94 1.64
C MET A 1 -1.14 31.56 2.09
N GLN A 2 -0.86 31.43 3.39
CA GLN A 2 0.49 31.09 3.85
C GLN A 2 0.87 29.67 3.40
N VAL A 3 2.16 29.45 3.09
CA VAL A 3 2.66 28.18 2.51
C VAL A 3 2.28 26.98 3.38
N TRP A 4 2.44 27.10 4.71
CA TRP A 4 2.10 26.03 5.66
C TRP A 4 0.63 25.61 5.62
N THR A 5 -0.28 26.54 5.34
CA THR A 5 -1.72 26.24 5.26
C THR A 5 -2.02 25.40 4.03
N ASN A 6 -1.33 25.65 2.92
CA ASN A 6 -1.47 24.90 1.69
C ASN A 6 -0.96 23.46 1.86
N ASP A 7 0.19 23.29 2.52
CA ASP A 7 0.76 21.97 2.80
C ASP A 7 -0.13 21.17 3.78
N TYR A 8 -0.67 21.84 4.80
CA TYR A 8 -1.62 21.24 5.74
C TYR A 8 -2.88 20.77 5.02
N LEU A 9 -3.52 21.64 4.22
CA LEU A 9 -4.74 21.29 3.48
C LEU A 9 -4.49 20.13 2.51
N ARG A 10 -3.33 20.08 1.85
CA ARG A 10 -2.96 18.95 0.99
C ARG A 10 -2.88 17.63 1.78
N GLY A 11 -2.39 17.67 3.01
CA GLY A 11 -2.37 16.51 3.92
C GLY A 11 -3.77 16.06 4.35
N THR A 12 -4.72 16.98 4.53
CA THR A 12 -6.10 16.63 4.94
C THR A 12 -6.87 15.80 3.92
N GLY A 13 -6.48 15.85 2.64
CA GLY A 13 -7.08 15.05 1.58
C GLY A 13 -6.49 13.63 1.45
N MET A 14 -5.55 13.25 2.29
CA MET A 14 -4.96 11.91 2.29
C MET A 14 -5.81 10.98 3.14
N GLU A 15 -6.32 9.91 2.55
CA GLU A 15 -7.16 8.91 3.20
C GLU A 15 -6.48 7.54 3.20
N MET A 16 -6.90 6.69 4.14
CA MET A 16 -6.41 5.32 4.25
C MET A 16 -7.28 4.37 3.44
N TYR A 17 -6.64 3.59 2.58
CA TYR A 17 -7.29 2.61 1.72
C TYR A 17 -6.72 1.21 1.98
N THR A 18 -7.57 0.20 1.84
CA THR A 18 -7.20 -1.21 1.97
C THR A 18 -7.50 -1.92 0.67
N GLU A 19 -6.49 -2.51 0.05
CA GLU A 19 -6.65 -3.20 -1.23
C GLU A 19 -5.79 -4.46 -1.33
N THR A 20 -6.24 -5.42 -2.13
CA THR A 20 -5.46 -6.66 -2.36
C THR A 20 -4.34 -6.38 -3.35
N LEU A 21 -3.11 -6.77 -3.01
CA LEU A 21 -1.95 -6.54 -3.87
C LEU A 21 -2.03 -7.38 -5.15
N SER A 22 -1.60 -6.78 -6.27
CA SER A 22 -1.48 -7.48 -7.56
C SER A 22 -0.54 -8.68 -7.46
N PRO A 23 -0.79 -9.77 -8.21
CA PRO A 23 0.12 -10.90 -8.32
C PRO A 23 1.56 -10.51 -8.73
N SER A 24 1.73 -9.38 -9.40
CA SER A 24 3.05 -8.85 -9.80
C SER A 24 3.96 -8.51 -8.62
N PHE A 25 3.40 -8.30 -7.42
CA PHE A 25 4.16 -8.04 -6.20
C PHE A 25 4.49 -9.33 -5.42
N ILE A 26 3.96 -10.49 -5.81
CA ILE A 26 4.23 -11.76 -5.13
C ILE A 26 5.74 -12.03 -5.16
N SER A 27 6.27 -12.48 -4.02
CA SER A 27 7.71 -12.76 -3.78
C SER A 27 8.61 -11.52 -3.73
N MET A 28 8.09 -10.33 -3.99
CA MET A 28 8.82 -9.07 -3.85
C MET A 28 8.94 -8.69 -2.35
N PRO A 29 10.12 -8.23 -1.89
CA PRO A 29 10.26 -7.70 -0.54
C PRO A 29 9.45 -6.40 -0.39
N PHE A 30 8.86 -6.21 0.79
CA PHE A 30 8.02 -5.04 1.09
C PHE A 30 8.67 -3.71 0.71
N GLY A 31 9.96 -3.53 1.03
CA GLY A 31 10.68 -2.30 0.70
C GLY A 31 10.71 -1.97 -0.80
N GLN A 32 10.90 -2.96 -1.66
CA GLN A 32 10.91 -2.78 -3.11
C GLN A 32 9.50 -2.51 -3.66
N ALA A 33 8.49 -3.17 -3.10
CA ALA A 33 7.10 -2.92 -3.45
C ALA A 33 6.66 -1.50 -3.07
N THR A 34 7.02 -1.04 -1.85
CA THR A 34 6.76 0.32 -1.40
C THR A 34 7.44 1.36 -2.30
N GLU A 35 8.67 1.12 -2.73
CA GLU A 35 9.38 2.00 -3.66
C GLU A 35 8.66 2.11 -5.01
N LEU A 36 8.20 0.99 -5.58
CA LEU A 36 7.43 1.00 -6.83
C LEU A 36 6.08 1.72 -6.67
N CYS A 37 5.35 1.45 -5.59
CA CYS A 37 4.09 2.12 -5.28
C CYS A 37 4.28 3.64 -5.15
N PHE A 38 5.33 4.07 -4.47
CA PHE A 38 5.59 5.50 -4.27
C PHE A 38 6.08 6.20 -5.55
N THR A 39 6.98 5.56 -6.31
CA THR A 39 7.60 6.19 -7.49
C THR A 39 6.72 6.14 -8.73
N LYS A 40 6.00 5.03 -8.97
CA LYS A 40 5.17 4.85 -10.17
C LYS A 40 3.73 5.26 -9.96
N LEU A 41 3.18 4.97 -8.78
CA LEU A 41 1.75 5.12 -8.50
C LEU A 41 1.44 6.28 -7.54
N LYS A 42 2.47 6.89 -6.93
CA LYS A 42 2.33 7.94 -5.90
C LYS A 42 1.50 7.52 -4.68
N LEU A 43 1.46 6.20 -4.42
CA LEU A 43 0.77 5.61 -3.29
C LEU A 43 1.76 5.33 -2.16
N LEU A 44 1.39 5.64 -0.93
CA LEU A 44 2.20 5.30 0.24
C LEU A 44 1.71 3.98 0.85
N LEU A 45 2.43 2.88 0.58
CA LEU A 45 2.19 1.59 1.21
C LEU A 45 2.73 1.60 2.65
N LEU A 46 1.83 1.46 3.63
CA LEU A 46 2.12 1.58 5.06
C LEU A 46 2.33 0.22 5.73
N ALA A 47 1.44 -0.73 5.43
CA ALA A 47 1.39 -2.03 6.08
C ALA A 47 0.89 -3.11 5.12
N ILE A 48 1.15 -4.36 5.46
CA ILE A 48 0.59 -5.53 4.79
C ILE A 48 0.03 -6.51 5.80
N GLU A 49 -1.01 -7.23 5.41
CA GLU A 49 -1.53 -8.38 6.13
C GLU A 49 -0.62 -9.59 5.90
N ILE A 50 -0.13 -10.19 6.99
CA ILE A 50 0.60 -11.45 6.96
C ILE A 50 -0.31 -12.52 7.54
N LYS A 51 -0.69 -13.48 6.70
CA LYS A 51 -1.46 -14.65 7.12
C LYS A 51 -0.55 -15.63 7.86
N GLY A 52 -0.95 -16.00 9.07
CA GLY A 52 -0.31 -17.05 9.85
C GLY A 52 -0.51 -18.44 9.25
N ILE A 53 0.20 -19.42 9.80
CA ILE A 53 0.26 -20.81 9.31
C ILE A 53 -1.11 -21.51 9.39
N ASP A 54 -1.98 -21.09 10.30
CA ASP A 54 -3.28 -21.74 10.57
C ASP A 54 -4.50 -20.95 10.03
N ASP A 55 -4.30 -19.98 9.11
CA ASP A 55 -5.32 -19.13 8.46
C ASP A 55 -6.23 -18.30 9.41
N ASN A 56 -6.15 -18.55 10.72
CA ASN A 56 -6.97 -17.94 11.78
C ASN A 56 -6.25 -16.78 12.51
N ASP A 57 -4.96 -16.58 12.21
CA ASP A 57 -4.09 -15.56 12.81
C ASP A 57 -3.54 -14.64 11.72
N SER A 58 -4.38 -13.72 11.23
CA SER A 58 -3.95 -12.64 10.34
C SER A 58 -3.36 -11.50 11.17
N LYS A 59 -2.11 -11.11 10.87
CA LYS A 59 -1.43 -10.01 11.55
C LYS A 59 -1.12 -8.88 10.58
N ILE A 60 -1.54 -7.68 10.93
CA ILE A 60 -1.17 -6.46 10.20
C ILE A 60 0.26 -6.09 10.61
N SER A 61 1.18 -6.21 9.66
CA SER A 61 2.57 -5.82 9.84
C SER A 61 2.81 -4.44 9.27
N ILE A 62 3.09 -3.47 10.14
CA ILE A 62 3.39 -2.09 9.77
C ILE A 62 4.87 -1.99 9.40
N ASN A 63 5.16 -1.55 8.18
CA ASN A 63 6.52 -1.45 7.63
C ASN A 63 7.43 -2.66 7.92
N PRO A 64 7.07 -3.87 7.45
CA PRO A 64 7.89 -5.04 7.70
C PRO A 64 9.19 -4.98 6.89
N ARG A 65 10.34 -4.93 7.57
CA ARG A 65 11.66 -4.77 6.93
C ARG A 65 12.20 -6.01 6.20
N GLY A 66 11.57 -7.16 6.35
CA GLY A 66 12.02 -8.42 5.76
C GLY A 66 10.90 -9.35 5.28
N ALA A 67 9.65 -8.89 5.32
CA ALA A 67 8.54 -9.69 4.82
C ALA A 67 8.49 -9.62 3.29
N LYS A 68 8.21 -10.77 2.69
CA LYS A 68 7.85 -10.87 1.28
C LYS A 68 6.33 -10.81 1.16
N ILE A 69 5.86 -10.18 0.10
CA ILE A 69 4.44 -10.16 -0.23
C ILE A 69 4.05 -11.55 -0.74
N LEU A 70 2.97 -12.09 -0.18
CA LEU A 70 2.40 -13.37 -0.56
C LEU A 70 1.19 -13.15 -1.49
N ALA A 71 0.71 -14.23 -2.09
CA ALA A 71 -0.53 -14.17 -2.86
C ALA A 71 -1.70 -13.78 -1.94
N ASN A 72 -2.61 -12.95 -2.45
CA ASN A 72 -3.79 -12.46 -1.73
C ASN A 72 -3.45 -11.73 -0.42
N THR A 73 -2.30 -11.04 -0.37
CA THR A 73 -1.95 -10.14 0.74
C THR A 73 -2.73 -8.84 0.60
N GLN A 74 -3.43 -8.45 1.68
CA GLN A 74 -4.04 -7.13 1.78
C GLN A 74 -2.97 -6.08 2.11
N GLY A 75 -2.89 -5.02 1.32
CA GLY A 75 -2.05 -3.85 1.54
C GLY A 75 -2.85 -2.67 2.11
N PHE A 76 -2.19 -1.88 2.94
CA PHE A 76 -2.73 -0.67 3.54
C PHE A 76 -2.01 0.54 2.95
N PHE A 77 -2.75 1.41 2.30
CA PHE A 77 -2.22 2.53 1.54
C PHE A 77 -2.74 3.86 2.07
N ILE A 78 -1.98 4.92 1.85
CA ILE A 78 -2.46 6.29 1.97
C ILE A 78 -2.40 6.94 0.59
N ALA A 79 -3.53 7.48 0.14
CA ALA A 79 -3.69 8.10 -1.18
C ALA A 79 -4.66 9.29 -1.12
N GLN A 80 -4.68 10.14 -2.14
CA GLN A 80 -5.65 11.24 -2.26
C GLN A 80 -6.96 10.81 -2.93
N SER A 81 -6.97 9.65 -3.59
CA SER A 81 -8.13 9.13 -4.29
C SER A 81 -8.07 7.61 -4.37
N ALA A 82 -9.24 6.99 -4.22
CA ALA A 82 -9.42 5.55 -4.42
C ALA A 82 -9.06 5.09 -5.85
N ASP A 83 -9.17 5.99 -6.84
CA ASP A 83 -8.90 5.70 -8.25
C ASP A 83 -7.43 5.36 -8.51
N GLU A 84 -6.50 6.02 -7.80
CA GLU A 84 -5.07 5.71 -7.88
C GLU A 84 -4.75 4.31 -7.31
N SER A 85 -5.47 3.90 -6.25
CA SER A 85 -5.40 2.52 -5.73
C SER A 85 -6.04 1.49 -6.66
N LEU A 86 -7.01 1.88 -7.50
CA LEU A 86 -7.65 0.98 -8.47
C LEU A 86 -6.70 0.57 -9.62
N VAL A 87 -5.74 1.42 -9.97
CA VAL A 87 -4.71 1.13 -10.99
C VAL A 87 -3.81 -0.04 -10.58
N LEU A 88 -3.74 -0.36 -9.28
CA LEU A 88 -3.05 -1.57 -8.79
C LEU A 88 -3.69 -2.87 -9.30
N LEU A 89 -4.96 -2.86 -9.73
CA LEU A 89 -5.75 -4.09 -9.94
C LEU A 89 -5.96 -4.52 -11.40
N GLN A 90 -5.82 -3.66 -12.41
CA GLN A 90 -6.21 -4.02 -13.80
C GLN A 90 -5.17 -3.76 -14.89
N GLY A 91 -4.08 -3.06 -14.61
CA GLY A 91 -3.13 -2.58 -15.65
C GLY A 91 -1.97 -3.52 -16.03
N LEU A 92 -1.88 -4.73 -15.47
CA LEU A 92 -0.75 -5.65 -15.67
C LEU A 92 -1.13 -6.99 -16.33
N SER A 93 -2.30 -7.08 -16.98
CA SER A 93 -2.63 -8.18 -17.91
C SER A 93 -2.33 -7.82 -19.35
#